data_AF-J1H2B8-F1
#
_entry.id   AF-J1H2B8-F1
#
_cell.length_a   1.000
_cell.length_b   1.000
_cell.length_c   1.000
_cell.angle_alpha   90.00
_cell.angle_beta   90.00
_cell.angle_gamma   90.00
#
_symmetry.space_group_name_H-M   'P 1'
#
loop_
_entity.id
_entity.type
_entity.pdbx_description
1 polymer ?
#
loop_
_entity_poly.entity_id
_entity_poly.type
_entity_poly.pdbx_seq_one_letter_code
_entity_poly.pdbx_strand_id
1 'polypeptide(L)'
;MNKQYWLGIQQEILERKGIYKLWVFLFLFFGTVIFFPEIPVLAYSPQFLLGVITLVFLGIIWHVCKGERSKEESRELLWYMILFLVMIAGSLYRIFR
;
A
#
# COMPACT_ATOMS: atom_id res chain seq x y z
N MET A 1 -3.04 -16.35 -14.78
CA MET A 1 -2.97 -14.94 -14.35
C MET A 1 -2.27 -14.14 -15.44
N ASN A 2 -2.80 -13.00 -15.87
CA ASN A 2 -2.26 -12.27 -17.03
C ASN A 2 -0.95 -11.52 -16.68
N LYS A 3 0.22 -12.13 -16.95
CA LYS A 3 1.54 -11.58 -16.58
C LYS A 3 1.76 -10.16 -17.12
N GLN A 4 1.30 -9.86 -18.34
CA GLN A 4 1.43 -8.53 -18.94
C GLN A 4 0.66 -7.45 -18.18
N TYR A 5 -0.54 -7.77 -17.69
CA TYR A 5 -1.33 -6.85 -16.86
C TYR A 5 -0.58 -6.46 -15.58
N TRP A 6 0.00 -7.44 -14.88
CA TRP A 6 0.75 -7.20 -13.64
C TRP A 6 2.07 -6.48 -13.87
N LEU A 7 2.72 -6.70 -15.02
CA LEU A 7 3.90 -5.94 -15.41
C LEU A 7 3.57 -4.48 -15.70
N GLY A 8 2.45 -4.22 -16.38
CA GLY A 8 1.96 -2.85 -16.59
C GLY A 8 1.69 -2.14 -15.26
N ILE A 9 1.02 -2.80 -14.32
CA ILE A 9 0.79 -2.25 -12.97
C ILE A 9 2.10 -2.00 -12.23
N GLN A 10 3.05 -2.93 -12.28
CA GLN A 10 4.35 -2.76 -11.64
C GLN A 10 5.08 -1.53 -12.19
N GLN A 11 5.16 -1.39 -13.51
CA GLN A 11 5.80 -0.24 -14.15
C GLN A 11 5.08 1.05 -13.77
N GLU A 12 3.75 1.06 -13.78
CA GLU A 12 2.98 2.25 -13.40
C GLU A 12 3.23 2.64 -11.94
N ILE A 13 3.37 1.70 -11.01
CA ILE A 13 3.66 1.98 -9.58
C ILE A 13 5.09 2.47 -9.37
N LEU A 14 6.06 1.88 -10.07
CA LEU A 14 7.49 2.19 -9.94
C LEU A 14 7.91 3.43 -10.75
N GLU A 15 7.11 3.86 -11.73
CA GLU A 15 7.31 5.15 -12.37
C GLU A 15 7.20 6.28 -11.35
N ARG A 16 8.04 7.32 -11.49
CA ARG A 16 8.00 8.52 -10.62
C ARG A 16 6.59 9.10 -10.49
N LYS A 17 5.75 9.05 -11.53
CA LYS A 17 4.34 9.51 -11.49
C LYS A 17 3.42 8.57 -10.70
N GLY A 18 3.68 7.27 -10.70
CA GLY A 18 2.98 6.28 -9.88
C GLY A 18 3.20 6.45 -8.39
N ILE A 19 4.44 6.79 -8.03
CA ILE A 19 4.81 7.17 -6.67
C ILE A 19 3.89 8.29 -6.17
N TYR A 20 3.65 9.34 -6.97
CA TYR A 20 2.70 10.41 -6.60
C TYR A 20 1.26 9.92 -6.42
N LYS A 21 0.78 8.97 -7.24
CA LYS A 21 -0.56 8.37 -7.05
C LYS A 21 -0.65 7.57 -5.75
N LEU A 22 0.41 6.84 -5.39
CA LEU A 22 0.52 6.12 -4.13
C LEU A 22 0.57 7.08 -2.94
N TRP A 23 1.29 8.20 -3.07
CA TRP A 23 1.32 9.28 -2.07
C TRP A 23 -0.02 9.98 -1.90
N VAL A 24 -0.78 10.19 -2.98
CA VAL A 24 -2.16 10.72 -2.89
C VAL A 24 -3.07 9.72 -2.19
N PHE A 25 -2.91 8.42 -2.44
CA PHE A 25 -3.64 7.38 -1.73
C PHE A 25 -3.29 7.38 -0.23
N LEU A 26 -2.01 7.46 0.12
CA LEU A 26 -1.53 7.63 1.48
C LEU A 26 -2.07 8.92 2.13
N PHE A 27 -2.12 10.02 1.39
CA PHE A 27 -2.66 11.29 1.87
C PHE A 27 -4.14 11.20 2.21
N LEU A 28 -4.95 10.58 1.34
CA LEU A 28 -6.37 10.33 1.61
C LEU A 28 -6.56 9.39 2.81
N PHE A 29 -5.69 8.39 2.92
CA PHE A 29 -5.64 7.42 4.02
C PHE A 29 -5.28 8.04 5.39
N PHE A 30 -4.39 9.03 5.41
CA PHE A 30 -4.12 9.85 6.60
C PHE A 30 -5.23 10.88 6.85
N GLY A 31 -5.84 11.42 5.79
CA GLY A 31 -6.93 12.40 5.88
C GLY A 31 -8.15 11.85 6.63
N THR A 32 -8.56 10.61 6.38
CA THR A 32 -9.71 10.00 7.07
C THR A 32 -9.53 9.90 8.58
N VAL A 33 -8.29 9.77 9.06
CA VAL A 33 -7.94 9.77 10.50
C VAL A 33 -8.06 11.16 11.13
N ILE A 34 -7.76 12.22 10.37
CA ILE A 34 -7.80 13.60 10.86
C ILE A 34 -9.24 14.10 10.99
N PHE A 35 -10.14 13.70 10.08
CA PHE A 35 -11.50 14.23 10.02
C PHE A 35 -12.49 13.57 10.99
N PHE A 36 -12.23 12.35 11.49
CA PHE A 36 -13.16 11.63 12.38
C PHE A 36 -12.47 11.01 13.60
N PRO A 37 -11.91 11.82 14.52
CA PRO A 37 -11.16 11.32 15.68
C PRO A 37 -12.04 10.63 16.75
N GLU A 38 -13.36 10.84 16.73
CA GLU A 38 -14.25 10.49 17.85
C GLU A 38 -14.65 9.00 17.91
N ILE A 39 -14.57 8.27 16.79
CA ILE A 39 -14.88 6.83 16.75
C ILE A 39 -13.69 6.09 16.13
N PRO A 40 -12.75 5.61 16.97
CA PRO A 40 -11.51 4.97 16.50
C PRO A 40 -11.78 3.82 15.52
N VAL A 41 -12.75 2.96 15.84
CA VAL A 41 -13.11 1.84 14.96
C VAL A 41 -13.55 2.33 13.58
N LEU A 42 -14.39 3.35 13.49
CA LEU A 42 -14.90 3.87 12.22
C LEU A 42 -13.81 4.58 11.41
N ALA A 43 -12.88 5.26 12.10
CA ALA A 43 -11.80 6.01 11.46
C ALA A 43 -10.66 5.10 10.96
N TYR A 44 -10.29 4.10 11.76
CA TYR A 44 -9.12 3.25 11.50
C TYR A 44 -9.46 1.95 10.77
N SER A 45 -10.71 1.46 10.76
CA SER A 45 -11.09 0.24 10.03
C SER A 45 -10.98 0.37 8.50
N PRO A 46 -11.43 1.48 7.86
CA PRO A 46 -11.19 1.70 6.45
C PRO A 46 -9.70 1.80 6.13
N GLN A 47 -8.93 2.44 7.01
CA GLN A 47 -7.46 2.50 6.95
C GLN A 47 -6.86 1.07 6.96
N PHE A 48 -7.26 0.25 7.93
CA PHE A 48 -6.80 -1.12 8.03
C PHE A 48 -7.13 -1.94 6.77
N LEU A 49 -8.37 -1.89 6.29
CA LEU A 49 -8.82 -2.62 5.11
C LEU A 49 -8.07 -2.19 3.84
N LEU A 50 -7.95 -0.88 3.60
CA LEU A 50 -7.22 -0.37 2.44
C LEU A 50 -5.73 -0.77 2.50
N GLY A 51 -5.12 -0.72 3.68
CA GLY A 51 -3.73 -1.16 3.86
C GLY A 51 -3.54 -2.64 3.55
N VAL A 52 -4.44 -3.51 4.06
CA VAL A 52 -4.41 -4.95 3.79
C VAL A 52 -4.58 -5.24 2.30
N ILE A 53 -5.54 -4.59 1.64
CA ILE A 53 -5.78 -4.73 0.20
C ILE A 53 -4.52 -4.33 -0.57
N THR A 54 -3.93 -3.19 -0.28
CA THR A 54 -2.70 -2.75 -0.96
C THR A 54 -1.54 -3.73 -0.76
N LEU A 55 -1.36 -4.28 0.45
CA LEU A 55 -0.34 -5.32 0.69
C LEU A 55 -0.57 -6.57 -0.16
N VAL A 56 -1.82 -7.01 -0.30
CA VAL A 56 -2.16 -8.14 -1.17
C VAL A 56 -1.77 -7.84 -2.61
N PHE A 57 -2.10 -6.66 -3.13
CA PHE A 57 -1.71 -6.25 -4.49
C PHE A 57 -0.19 -6.20 -4.66
N LEU A 58 0.54 -5.60 -3.73
CA LEU A 58 2.01 -5.56 -3.76
C LEU A 58 2.61 -6.97 -3.70
N GLY A 59 2.05 -7.86 -2.87
CA GLY A 59 2.47 -9.26 -2.75
C GLY A 59 2.27 -10.05 -4.05
N ILE A 60 1.15 -9.81 -4.72
CA ILE A 60 0.86 -10.40 -6.03
C ILE A 60 1.87 -9.91 -7.08
N ILE A 61 2.12 -8.60 -7.14
CA ILE A 61 3.14 -8.00 -8.04
C ILE A 61 4.51 -8.60 -7.75
N TRP A 62 4.88 -8.70 -6.47
CA TRP A 62 6.15 -9.27 -6.04
C TRP A 62 6.33 -10.69 -6.56
N HIS A 63 5.30 -11.53 -6.45
CA HIS A 63 5.39 -12.92 -6.89
C HIS A 63 5.44 -13.06 -8.42
N VAL A 64 4.55 -12.35 -9.14
CA VAL A 64 4.38 -12.53 -10.58
C VAL A 64 5.44 -11.84 -11.42
N CYS A 65 5.94 -10.71 -10.96
CA CYS A 65 6.92 -9.92 -11.71
C CYS A 65 8.36 -10.12 -11.20
N LYS A 66 8.62 -11.13 -10.35
CA LYS A 66 9.94 -11.39 -9.73
C LYS A 66 11.13 -11.46 -10.71
N GLY A 67 10.91 -11.94 -11.93
CA GLY A 67 11.97 -12.14 -12.92
C GLY A 67 12.28 -10.92 -13.79
N GLU A 68 11.39 -9.93 -13.79
CA GLU A 68 11.49 -8.75 -14.66
C GLU A 68 11.96 -7.51 -13.88
N ARG A 69 12.15 -7.62 -12.55
CA ARG A 69 12.54 -6.52 -11.66
C ARG A 69 14.05 -6.41 -11.53
N SER A 70 14.54 -5.19 -11.60
CA SER A 70 15.89 -4.85 -11.14
C SER A 70 16.00 -4.92 -9.61
N LYS A 71 17.25 -4.88 -9.11
CA LYS A 71 17.51 -4.86 -7.66
C LYS A 71 16.97 -3.60 -6.98
N GLU A 72 17.00 -2.45 -7.65
CA GLU A 72 16.47 -1.19 -7.11
C GLU A 72 14.95 -1.21 -7.01
N GLU A 73 14.26 -1.62 -8.08
CA GLU A 73 12.80 -1.78 -8.10
C GLU A 73 12.32 -2.80 -7.04
N SER A 74 13.09 -3.86 -6.84
CA SER A 74 12.81 -4.84 -5.78
C SER A 74 12.93 -4.22 -4.40
N ARG A 75 13.94 -3.37 -4.18
CA ARG A 75 14.13 -2.66 -2.91
C ARG A 75 13.01 -1.64 -2.66
N GLU A 76 12.60 -0.90 -3.68
CA GLU A 76 11.48 0.06 -3.55
C GLU A 76 10.16 -0.65 -3.25
N LEU A 77 9.84 -1.73 -3.97
CA LEU A 77 8.63 -2.50 -3.71
C LEU A 77 8.63 -3.08 -2.28
N LEU A 78 9.79 -3.54 -1.79
CA LEU A 78 9.95 -4.01 -0.42
C LEU A 78 9.73 -2.88 0.59
N TRP A 79 10.25 -1.69 0.33
CA TRP A 79 10.03 -0.52 1.18
C TRP A 79 8.54 -0.15 1.26
N TYR A 80 7.81 -0.19 0.14
CA TYR A 80 6.37 0.01 0.16
C TYR A 80 5.65 -1.04 1.02
N MET A 81 6.01 -2.32 0.88
CA MET A 81 5.44 -3.37 1.73
C MET A 81 5.69 -3.13 3.22
N ILE A 82 6.92 -2.77 3.60
CA ILE A 82 7.27 -2.46 5.00
C ILE A 82 6.45 -1.27 5.50
N LEU A 83 6.34 -0.21 4.70
CA LEU A 83 5.58 0.98 5.06
C LEU A 83 4.10 0.67 5.30
N PHE A 84 3.47 -0.11 4.40
CA PHE A 84 2.08 -0.53 4.58
C PHE A 84 1.90 -1.45 5.78
N LEU A 85 2.84 -2.35 6.07
CA LEU A 85 2.81 -3.17 7.28
C LEU A 85 2.84 -2.33 8.57
N VAL A 86 3.72 -1.33 8.64
CA VAL A 86 3.82 -0.42 9.80
C VAL A 86 2.53 0.37 9.98
N MET A 87 1.94 0.87 8.89
CA MET A 87 0.66 1.58 8.95
C MET A 87 -0.48 0.71 9.45
N ILE A 88 -0.60 -0.52 8.93
CA ILE A 88 -1.63 -1.47 9.35
C ILE A 88 -1.49 -1.81 10.84
N ALA A 89 -0.26 -2.03 11.32
CA ALA A 89 0.00 -2.26 12.73
C ALA A 89 -0.39 -1.04 13.59
N GLY A 90 -0.13 0.18 13.11
CA GLY A 90 -0.56 1.42 13.76
C GLY A 90 -2.09 1.56 13.83
N SER A 91 -2.79 1.26 12.74
CA SER A 91 -4.26 1.27 12.68
C SER A 91 -4.86 0.21 13.62
N LEU A 92 -4.34 -1.03 13.62
CA LEU A 92 -4.75 -2.08 14.56
C LEU A 92 -4.58 -1.62 16.01
N TYR A 93 -3.40 -1.08 16.35
CA TYR A 93 -3.13 -0.60 17.69
C TYR A 93 -4.16 0.43 18.18
N ARG A 94 -4.58 1.35 17.30
CA ARG A 94 -5.58 2.39 17.63
C ARG A 94 -7.02 1.90 17.60
N ILE A 95 -7.32 0.79 16.93
CA ILE A 95 -8.66 0.17 16.97
C ILE A 95 -8.87 -0.53 18.31
N PHE A 96 -7.82 -1.20 18.83
CA PHE A 96 -7.91 -2.04 20.03
C PHE A 96 -7.51 -1.35 21.34
N ARG A 97 -7.06 -0.09 21.28
CA ARG A 97 -6.73 0.73 22.45
C ARG A 97 -7.71 1.89 22.58
#